data_AF-A0A376F5Y1-F1
#
_entry.id   AF-A0A376F5Y1-F1
#
_cell.length_a   1.000
_cell.length_b   1.000
_cell.length_c   1.000
_cell.angle_alpha   90.00
_cell.angle_beta   90.00
_cell.angle_gamma   90.00
#
_symmetry.space_group_name_H-M   'P 1'
#
loop_
_entity.id
_entity.type
_entity.pdbx_description
1 polymer ?
#
loop_
_entity_poly.entity_id
_entity_poly.type
_entity_poly.pdbx_seq_one_letter_code
_entity_poly.pdbx_strand_id
1 'polypeptide(L)'
;MTVELSDPEMMRYNRQIVLRGFDFEGQEALKAASVLVVGLGGLGCAAAQYLAAAGVGRMTLLDFDTVSVSNLQRQTLHSDATVGQPKVDSARSGAGAHQPQRSVHPG
;
A
#
# COMPACT_ATOMS: atom_id res chain seq x y z
N MET A 1 13.01 4.30 18.80
CA MET A 1 11.80 5.10 19.13
C MET A 1 10.63 4.16 19.05
N THR A 2 9.83 4.08 20.11
CA THR A 2 8.57 3.34 20.10
C THR A 2 7.61 4.03 19.11
N VAL A 3 6.96 3.24 18.26
CA VAL A 3 6.01 3.74 17.27
C VAL A 3 4.63 3.61 17.89
N GLU A 4 4.07 4.71 18.38
CA GLU A 4 2.74 4.72 19.01
C GLU A 4 1.65 5.11 18.01
N LEU A 5 0.44 4.57 18.18
CA LEU A 5 -0.73 4.95 17.39
C LEU A 5 -1.30 6.30 17.87
N SER A 6 -1.63 7.17 16.93
CA SER A 6 -2.44 8.35 17.22
C SER A 6 -3.93 7.98 17.39
N ASP A 7 -4.72 8.84 18.03
CA ASP A 7 -6.17 8.60 18.21
C ASP A 7 -6.90 8.28 16.89
N PRO A 8 -6.66 9.00 15.77
CA PRO A 8 -7.27 8.65 14.50
C PRO A 8 -6.85 7.27 13.96
N GLU A 9 -5.61 6.85 14.19
CA GLU A 9 -5.12 5.53 13.80
C GLU A 9 -5.76 4.44 14.66
N MET A 10 -5.88 4.66 15.98
CA MET A 10 -6.59 3.73 16.88
C MET A 10 -8.04 3.53 16.42
N MET A 11 -8.76 4.61 16.11
CA MET A 11 -10.13 4.52 15.60
C MET A 11 -10.22 3.78 14.26
N ARG A 12 -9.28 4.06 13.33
CA ARG A 12 -9.24 3.43 12.00
C ARG A 12 -8.95 1.94 12.07
N TYR A 13 -7.99 1.55 12.90
CA TYR A 13 -7.50 0.17 12.99
C TYR A 13 -8.16 -0.63 14.11
N ASN A 14 -9.18 -0.07 14.79
CA ASN A 14 -9.85 -0.73 15.91
C ASN A 14 -10.28 -2.18 15.62
N ARG A 15 -10.81 -2.46 14.41
CA ARG A 15 -11.22 -3.83 14.02
C ARG A 15 -10.06 -4.81 13.88
N GLN A 16 -8.84 -4.33 13.66
CA GLN A 16 -7.62 -5.14 13.61
C GLN A 16 -7.05 -5.30 15.02
N ILE A 17 -7.01 -4.22 15.80
CA ILE A 17 -6.51 -4.18 17.19
C ILE A 17 -7.28 -5.17 18.08
N VAL A 18 -8.61 -5.23 18.00
CA VAL A 18 -9.41 -6.13 18.86
C VAL A 18 -9.23 -7.64 18.57
N LEU A 19 -8.48 -8.01 17.54
CA LEU A 19 -8.22 -9.41 17.22
C LEU A 19 -7.29 -10.03 18.26
N ARG A 20 -7.70 -11.18 18.80
CA ARG A 20 -6.91 -11.93 19.78
C ARG A 20 -5.54 -12.31 19.16
N GLY A 21 -4.46 -11.95 19.86
CA GLY A 21 -3.10 -12.22 19.42
C GLY A 21 -2.54 -11.20 18.43
N PHE A 22 -3.27 -10.11 18.16
CA PHE A 22 -2.79 -8.97 17.39
C PHE A 22 -2.59 -7.75 18.30
N ASP A 23 -3.67 -7.24 18.91
CA ASP A 23 -3.64 -6.12 19.88
C ASP A 23 -2.94 -4.85 19.34
N PHE A 24 -2.70 -3.86 20.22
CA PHE A 24 -1.91 -2.67 19.90
C PHE A 24 -0.52 -3.01 19.39
N GLU A 25 0.16 -3.99 20.01
CA GLU A 25 1.51 -4.41 19.63
C GLU A 25 1.59 -4.82 18.15
N GLY A 26 0.62 -5.60 17.66
CA GLY A 26 0.57 -6.01 16.26
C GLY A 26 0.36 -4.84 15.31
N GLN A 27 -0.49 -3.89 15.67
CA GLN A 27 -0.75 -2.71 14.84
C GLN A 27 0.46 -1.75 14.83
N GLU A 28 1.11 -1.55 15.97
CA GLU A 28 2.34 -0.76 16.09
C GLU A 28 3.49 -1.41 15.32
N ALA A 29 3.56 -2.75 15.32
CA ALA A 29 4.51 -3.49 14.49
C ALA A 29 4.28 -3.25 12.99
N LEU A 30 3.02 -3.25 12.50
CA LEU A 30 2.71 -2.86 11.12
C LEU A 30 3.11 -1.41 10.83
N LYS A 31 2.78 -0.49 11.74
CA LYS A 31 3.14 0.93 11.59
C LYS A 31 4.66 1.15 11.60
N ALA A 32 5.42 0.33 12.30
CA ALA A 32 6.88 0.37 12.28
C ALA A 32 7.50 -0.32 11.04
N ALA A 33 6.74 -1.18 10.36
CA ALA A 33 7.24 -1.99 9.27
C ALA A 33 7.55 -1.18 8.00
N SER A 34 8.55 -1.65 7.25
CA SER A 34 8.87 -1.20 5.91
C SER A 34 8.78 -2.37 4.93
N VAL A 35 7.97 -2.23 3.88
CA VAL A 35 7.74 -3.27 2.88
C VAL A 35 8.16 -2.79 1.49
N LEU A 36 8.82 -3.66 0.73
CA LEU A 36 9.08 -3.47 -0.70
C LEU A 36 8.15 -4.39 -1.50
N VAL A 37 7.34 -3.80 -2.38
CA VAL A 37 6.51 -4.55 -3.33
C VAL A 37 7.19 -4.47 -4.70
N VAL A 38 7.58 -5.63 -5.23
CA VAL A 38 8.21 -5.77 -6.55
C VAL A 38 7.18 -6.30 -7.55
N GLY A 39 6.88 -5.48 -8.54
CA GLY A 39 5.82 -5.70 -9.52
C GLY A 39 4.46 -5.27 -9.00
N LEU A 40 3.82 -4.35 -9.72
CA LEU A 40 2.48 -3.81 -9.50
C LEU A 40 1.51 -4.30 -10.58
N GLY A 41 1.70 -5.54 -11.01
CA GLY A 41 0.69 -6.30 -11.75
C GLY A 41 -0.51 -6.68 -10.86
N GLY A 42 -1.29 -7.70 -11.26
CA GLY A 42 -2.52 -8.04 -10.54
C GLY A 42 -2.30 -8.43 -9.07
N LEU A 43 -1.24 -9.22 -8.80
CA LEU A 43 -0.87 -9.62 -7.44
C LEU A 43 -0.34 -8.44 -6.62
N GLY A 44 0.52 -7.62 -7.23
CA GLY A 44 1.08 -6.43 -6.58
C GLY A 44 0.01 -5.42 -6.22
N CYS A 45 -0.98 -5.22 -7.09
CA CYS A 45 -2.14 -4.38 -6.81
C CYS A 45 -2.92 -4.88 -5.60
N ALA A 46 -3.29 -6.16 -5.58
CA ALA A 46 -4.02 -6.74 -4.46
C ALA A 46 -3.23 -6.66 -3.14
N ALA A 47 -1.94 -7.03 -3.17
CA ALA A 47 -1.09 -6.99 -1.99
C ALA A 47 -0.90 -5.56 -1.46
N ALA A 48 -0.53 -4.61 -2.31
CA ALA A 48 -0.27 -3.23 -1.91
C ALA A 48 -1.52 -2.54 -1.34
N GLN A 49 -2.71 -2.82 -1.89
CA GLN A 49 -3.98 -2.32 -1.34
C GLN A 49 -4.17 -2.76 0.11
N TYR A 50 -4.03 -4.06 0.39
CA TYR A 50 -4.24 -4.59 1.73
C TYR A 50 -3.11 -4.21 2.71
N LEU A 51 -1.86 -4.13 2.25
CA LEU A 51 -0.75 -3.65 3.09
C LEU A 51 -0.96 -2.20 3.52
N ALA A 52 -1.36 -1.33 2.59
CA ALA A 52 -1.68 0.07 2.90
C ALA A 52 -2.90 0.18 3.84
N ALA A 53 -3.98 -0.57 3.55
CA ALA A 53 -5.19 -0.56 4.37
C ALA A 53 -4.98 -1.17 5.77
N ALA A 54 -4.06 -2.12 5.92
CA ALA A 54 -3.66 -2.70 7.20
C ALA A 54 -2.77 -1.76 8.03
N GLY A 55 -2.27 -0.67 7.44
CA GLY A 55 -1.47 0.31 8.17
C GLY A 55 0.03 0.00 8.21
N VAL A 56 0.57 -0.66 7.18
CA VAL A 56 2.04 -0.71 6.99
C VAL A 56 2.58 0.71 6.90
N GLY A 57 3.49 1.07 7.79
CA GLY A 57 3.92 2.47 7.93
C GLY A 57 4.83 2.97 6.82
N ARG A 58 5.55 2.11 6.11
CA ARG A 58 6.30 2.52 4.91
C ARG A 58 6.22 1.47 3.81
N MET A 59 5.90 1.91 2.61
CA MET A 59 5.88 1.03 1.44
C MET A 59 6.72 1.61 0.31
N THR A 60 7.63 0.80 -0.22
CA THR A 60 8.36 1.10 -1.47
C THR A 60 7.77 0.26 -2.58
N LEU A 61 7.43 0.91 -3.69
CA LEU A 61 6.86 0.28 -4.87
C LEU A 61 7.91 0.28 -5.98
N LEU A 62 8.16 -0.90 -6.56
CA LEU A 62 9.10 -1.09 -7.67
C LEU A 62 8.40 -1.78 -8.83
N ASP A 63 8.31 -1.09 -9.96
CA ASP A 63 7.85 -1.65 -11.24
C ASP A 63 8.51 -0.84 -12.37
N PHE A 64 8.73 -1.50 -13.50
CA PHE A 64 9.36 -0.93 -14.69
C PHE A 64 8.36 -0.69 -15.82
N ASP A 65 7.11 -1.17 -15.67
CA ASP A 65 6.09 -1.05 -16.69
C ASP A 65 5.28 0.25 -16.57
N THR A 66 4.62 0.59 -17.67
CA THR A 66 3.52 1.56 -17.72
C THR A 66 2.16 0.87 -17.71
N VAL A 67 1.13 1.61 -17.32
CA VAL A 67 -0.25 1.12 -17.30
C VAL A 67 -0.78 0.95 -18.73
N SER A 68 -1.35 -0.22 -19.03
CA SER A 68 -2.05 -0.53 -20.29
C SER A 68 -3.53 -0.81 -20.04
N VAL A 69 -4.40 -0.51 -21.02
CA VAL A 69 -5.84 -0.86 -20.96
C VAL A 69 -6.05 -2.37 -20.69
N SER A 70 -5.23 -3.23 -21.28
CA SER A 70 -5.25 -4.69 -21.10
C SER A 70 -4.85 -5.17 -19.68
N ASN A 71 -4.48 -4.24 -18.80
CA ASN A 71 -4.12 -4.51 -17.41
C ASN A 71 -5.31 -4.27 -16.45
N LEU A 72 -6.25 -3.39 -16.83
CA LEU A 72 -7.25 -2.83 -15.92
C LEU A 72 -8.24 -3.86 -15.36
N GLN A 73 -8.50 -4.95 -16.07
CA GLN A 73 -9.39 -6.03 -15.61
C GLN A 73 -8.88 -6.79 -14.39
N ARG A 74 -7.60 -6.63 -14.03
CA ARG A 74 -6.98 -7.33 -12.89
C ARG A 74 -6.05 -6.47 -12.02
N GLN A 75 -5.76 -5.25 -12.44
CA GLN A 75 -4.83 -4.33 -11.74
C GLN A 75 -5.63 -3.14 -11.19
N THR A 76 -6.40 -3.38 -10.14
CA THR A 76 -7.43 -2.45 -9.62
C THR A 76 -6.89 -1.20 -8.95
N LEU A 77 -5.56 -1.07 -8.78
CA LEU A 77 -4.93 0.19 -8.40
C LEU A 77 -4.83 1.20 -9.55
N HIS A 78 -5.00 0.72 -10.79
CA HIS A 78 -4.92 1.54 -11.99
C HIS A 78 -6.33 1.84 -12.52
N SER A 79 -6.42 2.93 -13.28
CA SER A 79 -7.66 3.35 -13.94
C SER A 79 -7.38 3.82 -15.36
N ASP A 80 -8.43 3.98 -16.17
CA ASP A 80 -8.35 4.54 -17.52
C ASP A 80 -7.61 5.89 -17.55
N ALA A 81 -7.77 6.72 -16.52
CA ALA A 81 -7.10 8.01 -16.39
C ALA A 81 -5.58 7.92 -16.20
N THR A 82 -5.06 6.74 -15.86
CA THR A 82 -3.63 6.50 -15.61
C THR A 82 -2.93 5.69 -16.70
N VAL A 83 -3.63 5.33 -17.77
CA VAL A 83 -3.03 4.63 -18.91
C VAL A 83 -1.85 5.43 -19.48
N GLY A 84 -0.74 4.75 -19.74
CA GLY A 84 0.52 5.35 -20.19
C GLY A 84 1.42 5.89 -19.08
N GLN A 85 0.92 6.05 -17.84
CA GLN A 85 1.76 6.41 -16.70
C GLN A 85 2.57 5.21 -16.19
N PRO A 86 3.73 5.43 -15.56
CA PRO A 86 4.40 4.41 -14.79
C PRO A 86 3.45 3.75 -13.77
N LYS A 87 3.47 2.42 -13.69
CA LYS A 87 2.62 1.70 -12.73
C LYS A 87 2.89 2.13 -11.29
N VAL A 88 4.14 2.45 -10.95
CA VAL A 88 4.50 2.90 -9.60
C VAL A 88 3.87 4.24 -9.21
N ASP A 89 3.59 5.12 -10.16
CA ASP A 89 2.98 6.43 -9.88
C ASP A 89 1.45 6.32 -9.82
N SER A 90 0.88 5.55 -10.75
CA SER A 90 -0.54 5.20 -10.74
C SER A 90 -0.92 4.46 -9.45
N ALA A 91 -0.16 3.43 -9.08
CA ALA A 91 -0.41 2.64 -7.88
C ALA A 91 -0.25 3.45 -6.59
N ARG A 92 0.73 4.37 -6.53
CA ARG A 92 0.90 5.26 -5.38
C ARG A 92 -0.34 6.12 -5.12
N SER A 93 -0.96 6.59 -6.20
CA SER A 93 -2.21 7.35 -6.13
C SER A 93 -3.40 6.47 -5.75
N GLY A 94 -3.47 5.24 -6.28
CA GLY A 94 -4.56 4.30 -6.04
C GLY A 94 -4.55 3.60 -4.68
N ALA A 95 -3.38 3.33 -4.09
CA ALA A 95 -3.24 2.56 -2.84
C ALA A 95 -3.63 3.35 -1.58
N GLY A 96 -3.97 4.64 -1.74
CA GLY A 96 -4.44 5.52 -0.68
C GLY A 96 -3.33 6.34 -0.02
N ALA A 97 -3.61 7.63 0.23
CA ALA A 97 -2.64 8.63 0.67
C ALA A 97 -2.23 8.56 2.15
N HIS A 98 -2.65 7.54 2.89
CA HIS A 98 -2.60 7.57 4.36
C HIS A 98 -1.24 7.20 4.95
N GLN A 99 -0.32 6.68 4.13
CA GLN A 99 0.99 6.22 4.58
C GLN A 99 2.09 6.72 3.64
N PRO A 100 3.31 6.96 4.13
CA PRO A 100 4.42 7.38 3.28
C PRO A 100 4.81 6.27 2.31
N GLN A 101 4.54 6.54 1.03
CA GLN A 101 4.90 5.66 -0.08
C GLN A 101 6.04 6.25 -0.90
N ARG A 102 6.99 5.40 -1.29
CA ARG A 102 8.07 5.74 -2.21
C ARG A 102 7.92 4.93 -3.49
N SER A 103 7.92 5.60 -4.63
CA SER A 103 7.92 4.98 -5.95
C SER A 103 9.35 4.92 -6.49
N VAL A 104 9.72 3.78 -7.07
CA VAL A 104 11.01 3.57 -7.74
C VAL A 104 10.72 3.02 -9.14
N HIS A 105 11.07 3.80 -10.16
CA HIS A 105 11.05 3.38 -11.55
C HIS A 105 12.43 3.64 -12.14
N PRO A 106 13.23 2.61 -12.41
CA PRO A 106 14.44 2.77 -13.19
C PRO A 106 14.05 3.07 -14.63
N GLY A 107 14.61 4.14 -15.19
CA GLY A 107 14.38 4.57 -16.57
C GLY A 107 15.01 3.66 -17.60
#